data_AF-A0A399YYY8-F1
#
_entry.id   AF-A0A399YYY8-F1
#
_cell.length_a   1.000
_cell.length_b   1.000
_cell.length_c   1.000
_cell.angle_alpha   90.00
_cell.angle_beta   90.00
_cell.angle_gamma   90.00
#
_symmetry.space_group_name_H-M   'P 1'
#
loop_
_entity.id
_entity.type
_entity.pdbx_description
1 polymer ?
#
loop_
_entity_poly.entity_id
_entity_poly.type
_entity_poly.pdbx_seq_one_letter_code
_entity_poly.pdbx_strand_id
1 'polypeptide(L)' 'MNNLLDHLRPLTLAQLVAELIDDHADVEDIDGFIFRTDEARAAYHELLEAGIRNCGRDEFFSHLDAVVDLGCDCQ' A
#
# COMPACT_ATOMS: atom_id res chain seq x y z
N MET A 1 8.46 -10.32 18.17
CA MET A 1 8.54 -10.86 16.79
C MET A 1 9.11 -9.75 15.94
N ASN A 2 10.27 -9.93 15.31
CA ASN A 2 10.75 -9.00 14.28
C ASN A 2 9.91 -9.28 13.03
N ASN A 3 8.97 -8.40 12.70
CA ASN A 3 8.29 -8.49 11.42
C ASN A 3 9.24 -7.93 10.36
N LEU A 4 9.51 -8.69 9.30
CA LEU A 4 10.34 -8.26 8.16
C LEU A 4 9.94 -6.87 7.66
N LEU A 5 8.63 -6.58 7.67
CA LEU A 5 8.06 -5.32 7.23
C LEU A 5 8.56 -4.12 8.03
N ASP A 6 8.87 -4.29 9.31
CA ASP A 6 9.40 -3.21 10.15
C ASP A 6 10.86 -2.86 9.80
N HIS A 7 11.54 -3.68 9.00
CA HIS A 7 12.90 -3.45 8.51
C HIS A 7 12.94 -2.91 7.07
N LEU A 8 11.80 -2.83 6.38
CA LEU A 8 11.71 -2.23 5.06
C LEU A 8 11.62 -0.72 5.16
N ARG A 9 12.14 -0.02 4.13
CA ARG A 9 11.99 1.43 4.03
C ARG A 9 10.50 1.77 3.78
N PRO A 10 9.97 2.88 4.32
CA PRO A 10 8.60 3.32 4.06
C PRO A 10 8.23 3.34 2.56
N LEU A 11 9.14 3.84 1.71
CA LEU A 11 8.92 3.84 0.25
C LEU A 11 8.77 2.44 -0.35
N THR A 12 9.51 1.44 0.14
CA THR A 12 9.39 0.06 -0.33
C THR A 12 8.06 -0.55 0.10
N LEU A 13 7.57 -0.24 1.30
CA LEU A 13 6.24 -0.65 1.75
C LEU A 13 5.14 0.01 0.90
N ALA A 14 5.27 1.30 0.58
CA ALA A 14 4.34 2.00 -0.30
C ALA A 14 4.30 1.39 -1.71
N GLN A 15 5.45 1.00 -2.27
CA GLN A 15 5.53 0.30 -3.56
C GLN A 15 4.82 -1.06 -3.53
N LEU A 16 5.04 -1.86 -2.48
CA LEU A 16 4.34 -3.15 -2.33
C LEU A 16 2.82 -2.97 -2.19
N VAL A 17 2.38 -1.91 -1.50
CA VAL A 17 0.94 -1.58 -1.41
C VAL A 17 0.39 -1.23 -2.78
N ALA A 18 1.08 -0.39 -3.56
CA ALA A 18 0.66 0.01 -4.89
C ALA A 18 0.57 -1.19 -5.85
N GLU A 19 1.58 -2.05 -5.88
CA GLU A 19 1.56 -3.30 -6.68
C GLU A 19 0.39 -4.21 -6.28
N LEU A 20 0.16 -4.36 -4.97
CA LEU A 20 -0.93 -5.17 -4.47
C LEU A 20 -2.31 -4.62 -4.88
N ILE A 21 -2.48 -3.31 -4.87
CA ILE A 21 -3.71 -2.66 -5.35
C ILE A 21 -3.87 -2.90 -6.85
N ASP A 22 -2.85 -2.65 -7.65
CA ASP A 22 -2.91 -2.75 -9.12
C ASP A 22 -3.24 -4.18 -9.59
N ASP A 23 -2.62 -5.19 -8.98
CA ASP A 23 -2.79 -6.58 -9.38
C ASP A 23 -3.98 -7.29 -8.71
N HIS A 24 -4.41 -6.85 -7.53
CA HIS A 24 -5.37 -7.60 -6.70
C HIS A 24 -6.59 -6.83 -6.23
N ALA A 25 -6.74 -5.56 -6.59
CA ALA A 25 -7.93 -4.79 -6.28
C ALA A 25 -8.53 -4.12 -7.51
N ASP A 26 -9.84 -3.91 -7.47
CA ASP A 26 -10.53 -3.01 -8.37
C ASP A 26 -10.87 -1.72 -7.61
N VAL A 27 -10.75 -0.57 -8.28
CA VAL A 27 -11.04 0.75 -7.70
C VAL A 27 -12.56 0.96 -7.64
N GLU A 28 -13.10 1.31 -6.47
CA GLU A 28 -14.47 1.79 -6.33
C GLU A 28 -14.56 3.31 -6.53
N ASP A 29 -15.66 3.78 -7.12
CA ASP A 29 -15.95 5.20 -7.40
C ASP A 29 -15.91 6.12 -6.15
N ILE A 30 -15.87 5.58 -4.93
CA ILE A 30 -16.02 6.34 -3.66
C ILE A 30 -14.94 5.95 -2.63
N ASP A 31 -13.67 6.12 -2.98
CA ASP A 31 -12.51 6.04 -2.08
C ASP A 31 -12.21 4.64 -1.49
N GLY A 32 -12.56 3.58 -2.22
CA GLY A 32 -12.39 2.19 -1.77
C GLY A 32 -11.64 1.30 -2.76
N PHE A 33 -11.05 0.22 -2.24
CA PHE A 33 -10.49 -0.89 -3.02
C PHE A 33 -11.30 -2.15 -2.76
N ILE A 34 -11.81 -2.79 -3.82
CA ILE A 34 -12.41 -4.12 -3.73
C ILE A 34 -11.29 -5.13 -4.02
N PHE A 35 -10.78 -5.76 -2.97
CA PHE A 35 -9.80 -6.84 -3.12
C PHE A 35 -10.45 -8.12 -3.65
N ARG A 36 -9.81 -8.75 -4.64
CA ARG A 36 -10.26 -9.99 -5.29
C ARG A 36 -10.22 -11.20 -4.35
N THR A 37 -9.38 -11.16 -3.31
CA THR A 37 -9.27 -12.23 -2.31
C THR A 37 -9.10 -11.67 -0.89
N ASP A 38 -9.44 -12.50 0.11
CA ASP A 38 -9.25 -12.17 1.51
C ASP A 38 -7.78 -12.07 1.90
N GLU A 39 -6.92 -12.88 1.28
CA GLU A 39 -5.48 -12.86 1.48
C GLU A 39 -4.86 -11.55 0.99
N ALA A 40 -5.30 -11.03 -0.16
CA ALA A 40 -4.83 -9.75 -0.68
C ALA A 40 -5.26 -8.59 0.24
N ARG A 41 -6.52 -8.62 0.72
CA ARG A 41 -7.00 -7.65 1.70
C ARG A 41 -6.18 -7.70 3.01
N ALA A 42 -5.87 -8.90 3.50
CA ALA A 42 -5.08 -9.05 4.71
C ALA A 42 -3.64 -8.53 4.54
N ALA A 43 -3.00 -8.86 3.41
CA ALA A 43 -1.66 -8.36 3.09
C ALA A 43 -1.63 -6.83 2.98
N TYR A 44 -2.66 -6.23 2.38
CA TYR A 44 -2.81 -4.78 2.29
C TYR A 44 -2.83 -4.13 3.67
N HIS A 45 -3.65 -4.66 4.58
CA HIS A 45 -3.73 -4.16 5.95
C HIS A 45 -2.40 -4.31 6.70
N GLU A 46 -1.71 -5.44 6.54
CA GLU A 46 -0.41 -5.66 7.20
C GLU A 46 0.66 -4.66 6.71
N LEU A 47 0.71 -4.42 5.40
CA LEU A 47 1.63 -3.45 4.78
C LEU A 47 1.31 -2.02 5.21
N LEU A 48 0.03 -1.63 5.20
CA LEU A 48 -0.40 -0.31 5.69
C LEU A 48 -0.01 -0.11 7.15
N GLU A 49 -0.31 -1.07 8.02
CA GLU A 49 0.00 -0.97 9.45
C GLU A 49 1.51 -0.89 9.69
N ALA A 50 2.32 -1.65 8.94
CA ALA A 50 3.77 -1.57 9.01
C ALA A 50 4.28 -0.19 8.55
N GLY A 51 3.76 0.34 7.44
CA GLY A 51 4.14 1.65 6.92
C GLY A 51 3.83 2.79 7.89
N ILE A 52 2.61 2.80 8.42
CA ILE A 52 2.14 3.76 9.41
C ILE A 52 2.95 3.65 10.71
N ARG A 53 3.31 2.44 11.15
CA ARG A 53 4.16 2.25 12.33
C ARG A 53 5.59 2.77 12.10
N ASN A 54 6.11 2.69 10.88
CA ASN A 54 7.49 3.05 10.55
C ASN A 54 7.71 4.58 10.49
N CYS A 55 6.79 5.32 9.85
CA CYS A 55 6.95 6.76 9.61
C CYS A 55 5.73 7.62 10.00
N GLY A 56 4.66 7.02 10.52
CA GLY A 56 3.42 7.72 10.82
C GLY A 56 2.46 7.75 9.63
N ARG A 57 1.19 8.07 9.91
CA ARG A 57 0.11 8.01 8.91
C ARG A 57 0.36 8.98 7.76
N ASP A 58 0.49 10.27 8.06
CA ASP A 58 0.52 11.32 7.04
C ASP A 58 1.74 11.21 6.12
N GLU A 59 2.91 10.87 6.69
CA GLU A 59 4.13 10.62 5.91
C GLU A 59 4.00 9.37 5.03
N PHE A 60 3.43 8.29 5.55
CA PHE A 60 3.25 7.08 4.77
C PHE A 60 2.28 7.28 3.60
N PHE A 61 1.13 7.96 3.83
CA PHE A 61 0.19 8.26 2.74
C PHE A 61 0.81 9.23 1.71
N SER A 62 1.66 10.16 2.12
CA SER A 62 2.41 11.00 1.18
C SER A 62 3.34 10.18 0.26
N HIS A 63 3.94 9.11 0.78
CA HIS A 63 4.71 8.17 -0.03
C HIS A 63 3.82 7.33 -0.95
N LEU A 64 2.66 6.90 -0.49
CA LEU A 64 1.73 6.10 -1.28
C LEU A 64 1.15 6.91 -2.45
N ASP A 65 0.70 8.14 -2.19
CA ASP A 65 0.20 9.05 -3.24
C ASP A 65 1.29 9.30 -4.29
N ALA A 66 2.52 9.57 -3.87
CA ALA A 66 3.64 9.76 -4.79
C ALA A 66 3.94 8.52 -5.66
N VAL A 67 3.73 7.30 -5.14
CA VAL A 67 3.94 6.06 -5.90
C VAL A 67 2.77 5.80 -6.86
N VAL A 68 1.53 6.01 -6.42
CA VAL A 68 0.32 5.81 -7.24
C VAL A 68 0.27 6.83 -8.38
N ASP A 69 0.59 8.09 -8.12
CA ASP A 69 0.66 9.13 -9.16
C ASP A 69 1.73 8.82 -10.23
N LEU A 70 2.88 8.25 -9.83
CA LEU A 70 3.92 7.81 -10.76
C LEU A 70 3.48 6.61 -11.63
N GLY A 71 2.47 5.85 -11.21
CA GLY A 71 1.87 4.75 -11.97
C GLY A 71 0.88 5.22 -13.04
N CYS A 72 0.25 6.39 -12.85
CA CYS A 72 -0.75 6.94 -13.78
C CYS A 72 -0.16 7.61 -15.03
N ASP A 73 1.15 7.90 -15.06
CA ASP A 73 1.82 8.50 -16.24
C ASP A 73 2.11 7.51 -17.38
N CYS A 74 1.75 6.22 -17.24
CA CYS A 74 2.01 5.16 -18.22
C CYS A 74 0.74 4.53 -18.83
N GLN A 75 -0.31 5.31 -19.10
CA GLN A 75 -1.46 4.89 -19.92
C GLN A 75 -1.59 5.66 -21.23
#